data_AF-A0A6B3LYA7-F1
#
_entry.id   AF-A0A6B3LYA7-F1
#
_cell.length_a   1.000
_cell.length_b   1.000
_cell.length_c   1.000
_cell.angle_alpha   90.00
_cell.angle_beta   90.00
_cell.angle_gamma   90.00
#
_symmetry.space_group_name_H-M   'P 1'
#
loop_
_entity.id
_entity.type
_entity.pdbx_description
1 polymer ?
#
loop_
_entity_poly.entity_id
_entity_poly.type
_entity_poly.pdbx_seq_one_letter_code
_entity_poly.pdbx_strand_id
1 'polypeptide(L)'
;MFVLTVDKNRNPLNPTHPARARRFLKEGRAVVVRRYPFTIMLLDVERSDVVEYRLKLDPGSKTTGIAIVADDRVIWGAELHHRGYNIKQSLESRRALRRGRRNRHTRYRQPRFNNRTRADGWLAPSLQHRVLTIKTWVERLRRFCPISAISMELVRFDTQLMQNPDTSGFCI
;
A
#
# COMPACT_ATOMS: atom_id res chain seq x y z
N MET A 1 6.30 -19.36 4.64
CA MET A 1 6.54 -18.08 3.94
C MET A 1 7.84 -18.17 3.19
N PHE A 2 7.84 -17.89 1.89
CA PHE A 2 9.03 -17.99 1.05
C PHE A 2 9.98 -16.79 1.30
N VAL A 3 11.23 -16.95 0.89
CA VAL A 3 12.25 -15.91 0.95
C VAL A 3 12.40 -15.29 -0.43
N LEU A 4 12.33 -13.96 -0.52
CA LEU A 4 12.55 -13.26 -1.78
C LEU A 4 14.03 -13.33 -2.17
N THR A 5 14.30 -13.43 -3.46
CA THR A 5 15.65 -13.64 -3.98
C THR A 5 15.94 -12.65 -5.11
N VAL A 6 17.20 -12.21 -5.20
CA VAL A 6 17.70 -11.37 -6.30
C VAL A 6 19.05 -11.88 -6.78
N ASP A 7 19.43 -11.52 -8.00
CA ASP A 7 20.78 -11.75 -8.54
C ASP A 7 21.78 -10.68 -8.06
N LYS A 8 23.04 -10.78 -8.49
CA LYS A 8 24.10 -9.79 -8.19
C LYS A 8 23.78 -8.38 -8.68
N ASN A 9 23.02 -8.27 -9.76
CA ASN A 9 22.59 -7.01 -10.37
C ASN A 9 21.31 -6.46 -9.71
N ARG A 10 20.79 -7.13 -8.68
CA ARG A 10 19.53 -6.83 -7.99
C ARG A 10 18.29 -7.01 -8.86
N ASN A 11 18.37 -7.81 -9.91
CA ASN A 11 17.20 -8.25 -10.65
C ASN A 11 16.44 -9.30 -9.82
N PRO A 12 15.10 -9.24 -9.80
CA PRO A 12 14.28 -10.18 -9.05
C PRO A 12 14.38 -11.59 -9.63
N LEU A 13 14.58 -12.58 -8.75
CA LEU A 13 14.55 -14.01 -9.06
C LEU A 13 13.32 -14.67 -8.40
N ASN A 14 13.09 -15.94 -8.71
CA ASN A 14 12.04 -16.72 -8.06
C ASN A 14 12.28 -16.84 -6.55
N PRO A 15 11.30 -16.44 -5.71
CA PRO A 15 11.35 -16.68 -4.28
C PRO A 15 11.60 -18.16 -3.97
N THR A 16 12.39 -18.41 -2.93
CA THR A 16 12.84 -19.76 -2.60
C THR A 16 12.30 -20.22 -1.25
N HIS A 17 12.22 -21.54 -1.08
CA HIS A 17 11.80 -22.12 0.18
C HIS A 17 12.80 -21.76 1.30
N PRO A 18 12.36 -21.43 2.53
CA PRO A 18 13.27 -21.03 3.62
C PRO A 18 14.40 -22.01 3.91
N ALA A 19 14.16 -23.32 3.75
CA ALA A 19 15.19 -24.33 3.92
C ALA A 19 16.35 -24.15 2.92
N ARG A 20 16.01 -23.85 1.66
CA ARG A 20 17.00 -23.60 0.60
C ARG A 20 17.71 -22.26 0.80
N ALA A 21 16.98 -21.22 1.22
CA ALA A 21 17.57 -19.94 1.61
C ALA A 21 18.61 -20.09 2.75
N ARG A 22 18.28 -20.84 3.81
CA ARG A 22 19.22 -21.12 4.91
C ARG A 22 20.45 -21.86 4.42
N ARG A 23 20.28 -22.85 3.53
CA ARG A 23 21.40 -23.59 2.94
C ARG A 23 22.33 -22.65 2.18
N PHE A 24 21.79 -21.80 1.31
CA PHE A 24 22.60 -20.82 0.56
C PHE A 24 23.37 -19.86 1.47
N LEU A 25 22.74 -19.38 2.55
CA LEU A 25 23.40 -18.53 3.53
C LEU A 25 24.51 -19.28 4.29
N LYS A 26 24.27 -20.53 4.70
CA LYS A 26 25.27 -21.36 5.41
C LYS A 26 26.46 -21.71 4.51
N GLU A 27 26.21 -21.95 3.23
CA GLU A 27 27.24 -22.25 2.22
C GLU A 27 27.97 -20.98 1.72
N GLY A 28 27.61 -19.77 2.18
CA GLY A 28 28.21 -18.52 1.71
C GLY A 28 27.85 -18.14 0.27
N ARG A 29 26.86 -18.82 -0.34
CA ARG A 29 26.39 -18.60 -1.71
C ARG A 29 25.34 -17.50 -1.82
N ALA A 30 24.85 -17.02 -0.69
CA ALA A 30 23.92 -15.90 -0.64
C ALA A 30 24.26 -14.94 0.49
N VAL A 31 23.82 -13.69 0.35
CA VAL A 31 23.93 -12.65 1.38
C VAL A 31 22.56 -12.04 1.67
N VAL A 32 22.32 -11.66 2.92
CA VAL A 32 21.08 -10.95 3.29
C VAL A 32 21.18 -9.50 2.81
N VAL A 33 20.27 -9.08 1.93
CA VAL A 33 20.20 -7.69 1.45
C VAL A 33 19.14 -6.87 2.17
N ARG A 34 18.11 -7.55 2.72
CA ARG A 34 17.01 -6.88 3.40
C ARG A 34 16.37 -7.78 4.46
N ARG A 35 16.03 -7.19 5.61
CA ARG A 35 15.32 -7.87 6.70
C ARG A 35 13.81 -7.92 6.49
N TYR A 36 13.20 -6.88 5.91
CA TYR A 36 11.75 -6.83 5.68
C TYR A 36 11.35 -6.09 4.37
N PRO A 37 10.72 -6.79 3.41
CA PRO A 37 10.57 -8.25 3.36
C PRO A 37 11.95 -8.93 3.40
N PHE A 38 12.02 -10.15 3.96
CA PHE A 38 13.29 -10.86 4.05
C PHE A 38 13.74 -11.27 2.66
N THR A 39 14.88 -10.73 2.24
CA THR A 39 15.41 -10.89 0.89
C THR A 39 16.89 -11.26 0.96
N ILE A 40 17.26 -12.27 0.19
CA ILE A 40 18.65 -12.68 -0.01
C ILE A 40 19.08 -12.43 -1.46
N MET A 41 20.36 -12.18 -1.67
CA MET A 41 20.98 -12.08 -2.99
C MET A 41 21.81 -13.33 -3.22
N LEU A 42 21.60 -14.01 -4.36
CA LEU A 42 22.35 -15.19 -4.76
C LEU A 42 23.62 -14.77 -5.52
N LEU A 43 24.76 -15.34 -5.17
CA LEU A 43 26.08 -14.97 -5.69
C LEU A 43 26.55 -15.84 -6.86
N ASP A 44 25.76 -16.83 -7.27
CA ASP A 44 26.18 -17.87 -8.20
C ASP A 44 25.11 -18.20 -9.25
N VAL A 45 24.09 -17.37 -9.38
CA VAL A 45 23.00 -17.53 -10.36
C VAL A 45 23.05 -16.38 -11.36
N GLU A 46 23.14 -16.72 -12.64
CA GLU A 46 23.13 -15.76 -13.76
C GLU A 46 21.80 -15.73 -14.52
N ARG A 47 21.06 -16.85 -14.57
CA ARG A 47 19.74 -16.95 -15.18
C ARG A 47 18.86 -17.96 -14.48
N SER A 48 17.59 -17.61 -14.28
CA SER A 48 16.53 -18.50 -13.82
C SER A 48 15.33 -18.25 -14.71
N ASP A 49 14.64 -19.32 -15.11
CA ASP A 49 13.30 -19.18 -15.70
C ASP A 49 12.41 -18.56 -14.65
N VAL A 50 11.87 -17.38 -14.95
CA VAL A 50 11.07 -16.62 -13.99
C VAL A 50 9.64 -17.09 -14.08
N VAL A 51 9.11 -17.56 -12.94
CA VAL A 51 7.68 -17.89 -12.81
C VAL A 51 6.89 -16.59 -12.68
N GLU A 52 5.66 -16.59 -13.18
CA GLU A 52 4.77 -15.45 -13.02
C GLU A 52 4.22 -15.36 -11.59
N TYR A 53 4.37 -14.20 -10.95
CA TYR A 53 3.78 -13.91 -9.63
C TYR A 53 2.70 -12.85 -9.73
N ARG A 54 1.60 -13.06 -9.03
CA ARG A 54 0.49 -12.10 -8.93
C ARG A 54 0.47 -11.46 -7.55
N LEU A 55 0.37 -10.14 -7.52
CA LEU A 55 0.20 -9.36 -6.29
C LEU A 55 -1.30 -9.12 -6.06
N LYS A 56 -1.84 -9.66 -4.96
CA LYS A 56 -3.19 -9.39 -4.49
C LYS A 56 -3.18 -8.30 -3.42
N LEU A 57 -4.04 -7.30 -3.59
CA LEU A 57 -4.23 -6.19 -2.66
C LEU A 57 -5.68 -6.17 -2.18
N ASP A 58 -5.87 -6.16 -0.87
CA ASP A 58 -7.17 -6.01 -0.22
C ASP A 58 -7.21 -4.72 0.61
N PRO A 59 -7.67 -3.60 0.01
CA PRO A 59 -7.61 -2.29 0.64
C PRO A 59 -8.75 -2.07 1.65
N GLY A 60 -8.49 -2.33 2.93
CA GLY A 60 -9.39 -1.96 4.03
C GLY A 60 -9.25 -0.51 4.53
N SER A 61 -10.13 -0.13 5.47
CA SER A 61 -10.18 1.22 6.03
C SER A 61 -9.02 1.54 6.99
N LYS A 62 -8.62 0.56 7.80
CA LYS A 62 -7.53 0.63 8.77
C LYS A 62 -6.30 -0.13 8.33
N THR A 63 -6.48 -1.25 7.66
CA THR A 63 -5.40 -2.14 7.23
C THR A 63 -5.58 -2.52 5.77
N THR A 64 -4.48 -2.84 5.09
CA THR A 64 -4.51 -3.41 3.74
C THR A 64 -3.79 -4.75 3.74
N GLY A 65 -4.50 -5.81 3.33
CA GLY A 65 -3.90 -7.09 3.05
C GLY A 65 -3.07 -7.03 1.78
N ILE A 66 -1.84 -7.55 1.83
CA ILE A 66 -0.95 -7.64 0.67
C ILE A 66 -0.46 -9.09 0.59
N ALA A 67 -0.67 -9.74 -0.55
CA ALA A 67 -0.20 -11.10 -0.77
C ALA A 67 0.42 -11.27 -2.15
N ILE A 68 1.55 -11.98 -2.21
CA ILE A 68 2.15 -12.48 -3.46
C ILE A 68 1.74 -13.94 -3.59
N VAL A 69 1.13 -14.28 -4.72
CA VAL A 69 0.72 -15.63 -5.05
C VAL A 69 1.37 -16.10 -6.36
N ALA A 70 1.68 -17.38 -6.44
CA ALA A 70 2.01 -18.08 -7.67
C ALA A 70 1.08 -19.28 -7.76
N ASP A 71 0.31 -19.37 -8.83
CA ASP A 71 -0.81 -20.32 -8.95
C ASP A 71 -1.70 -20.28 -7.69
N ASP A 72 -1.84 -21.41 -7.00
CA ASP A 72 -2.64 -21.56 -5.76
C ASP A 72 -1.80 -21.44 -4.48
N ARG A 73 -0.54 -21.00 -4.57
CA ARG A 73 0.39 -20.93 -3.44
C ARG A 73 0.65 -19.49 -3.00
N VAL A 74 0.51 -19.24 -1.70
CA VAL A 74 0.90 -17.96 -1.09
C VAL A 74 2.41 -17.96 -0.83
N ILE A 75 3.12 -17.10 -1.54
CA ILE A 75 4.57 -16.95 -1.45
C ILE A 75 4.93 -16.04 -0.28
N TRP A 76 4.25 -14.90 -0.20
CA TRP A 76 4.49 -13.86 0.79
C TRP A 76 3.18 -13.16 1.14
N GLY A 77 3.01 -12.77 2.40
CA GLY A 77 1.85 -12.00 2.85
C GLY A 77 2.24 -11.00 3.93
N ALA A 78 1.53 -9.88 3.99
CA ALA A 78 1.63 -8.91 5.07
C ALA A 78 0.33 -8.12 5.23
N GLU A 79 0.15 -7.59 6.43
CA GLU A 79 -0.89 -6.61 6.74
C GLU A 79 -0.25 -5.23 6.90
N LEU A 80 -0.70 -4.28 6.09
CA LEU A 80 -0.25 -2.89 6.12
C LEU A 80 -1.18 -2.06 6.98
N HIS A 81 -0.72 -1.63 8.15
CA HIS A 81 -1.48 -0.72 9.02
C HIS A 81 -1.39 0.74 8.56
N HIS A 82 -2.55 1.36 8.32
CA HIS A 82 -2.65 2.76 7.89
C HIS A 82 -2.78 3.70 9.07
N ARG A 83 -2.13 4.87 8.97
CA ARG A 83 -2.28 5.98 9.93
C ARG A 83 -3.38 6.98 9.54
N GLY A 84 -4.20 6.64 8.53
CA GLY A 84 -5.24 7.54 8.00
C GLY A 84 -6.24 8.01 9.07
N TYR A 85 -6.55 7.16 10.04
CA TYR A 85 -7.43 7.52 11.16
C TYR A 85 -6.79 8.59 12.07
N ASN A 86 -5.54 8.41 12.49
CA ASN A 86 -4.81 9.37 13.31
C ASN A 86 -4.63 10.72 12.58
N ILE A 87 -4.43 10.68 11.26
CA ILE A 87 -4.37 11.87 10.41
C ILE A 87 -5.72 12.61 10.45
N LYS A 88 -6.83 11.88 10.27
CA LYS A 88 -8.18 12.44 10.37
C LYS A 88 -8.41 13.11 11.73
N GLN A 89 -8.14 12.41 12.83
CA GLN A 89 -8.30 12.95 14.18
C GLN A 89 -7.45 14.22 14.41
N SER A 90 -6.22 14.21 13.92
CA SER A 90 -5.31 15.38 14.01
C SER A 90 -5.85 16.58 13.22
N LEU A 91 -6.42 16.35 12.04
CA LEU A 91 -7.06 17.39 11.22
C LEU A 91 -8.33 17.93 11.87
N GLU A 92 -9.14 17.06 12.48
CA GLU A 92 -10.35 17.44 13.22
C GLU A 92 -10.03 18.26 14.46
N SER A 93 -9.05 17.84 15.26
CA SER A 93 -8.57 18.59 16.42
C SER A 93 -8.08 19.99 16.02
N ARG A 94 -7.22 20.08 14.98
CA ARG A 94 -6.76 21.36 14.44
C ARG A 94 -7.92 22.25 13.95
N ARG A 95 -8.93 21.65 13.31
CA ARG A 95 -10.14 22.36 12.86
C ARG A 95 -10.95 22.88 14.04
N ALA A 96 -11.16 22.08 15.09
CA ALA A 96 -11.91 22.43 16.28
C ALA A 96 -11.26 23.61 17.03
N LEU A 97 -9.95 23.53 17.30
CA LEU A 97 -9.20 24.61 17.95
C LEU A 97 -9.28 25.92 17.16
N ARG A 98 -9.17 25.84 15.83
CA ARG A 98 -9.29 27.01 14.95
C ARG A 98 -10.69 27.60 14.95
N ARG A 99 -11.73 26.76 15.03
CA ARG A 99 -13.13 27.19 15.14
C ARG A 99 -13.37 27.89 16.48
N GLY A 100 -12.91 27.30 17.58
CA GLY A 100 -13.03 27.85 18.93
C GLY A 100 -12.36 29.22 19.09
N ARG A 101 -11.15 29.40 18.54
CA ARG A 101 -10.48 30.72 18.54
C ARG A 101 -11.27 31.78 17.76
N ARG A 102 -11.81 31.43 16.59
CA ARG A 102 -12.60 32.38 15.79
C ARG A 102 -13.91 32.74 16.48
N ASN A 103 -14.59 31.77 17.10
CA ASN A 103 -15.83 32.05 17.83
C ASN A 103 -15.58 33.00 19.00
N ARG A 104 -14.50 32.80 19.76
CA ARG A 104 -14.15 33.66 20.92
C ARG A 104 -13.63 35.04 20.54
N HIS A 105 -12.85 35.16 19.46
CA HIS A 105 -12.10 36.39 19.15
C HIS A 105 -12.68 37.22 17.99
N THR A 106 -13.78 36.82 17.36
CA THR A 106 -14.38 37.63 16.28
C THR A 106 -15.90 37.73 16.40
N ARG A 107 -16.37 38.91 16.81
CA ARG A 107 -17.80 39.25 16.98
C ARG A 107 -18.56 39.34 15.65
N TYR A 108 -17.87 39.67 14.54
CA TYR A 108 -18.46 39.94 13.21
C TYR A 108 -17.67 39.34 12.02
N ARG A 109 -17.08 38.15 12.15
CA ARG A 109 -16.33 37.54 11.03
C ARG A 109 -17.25 36.86 10.02
N GLN A 110 -17.44 37.49 8.87
CA GLN A 110 -18.15 36.92 7.70
C GLN A 110 -17.56 35.57 7.25
N PRO A 111 -18.39 34.56 6.94
CA PRO A 111 -17.91 33.27 6.46
C PRO A 111 -17.37 33.38 5.04
N ARG A 112 -16.16 32.81 4.82
CA ARG A 112 -15.52 32.76 3.50
C ARG A 112 -15.65 31.36 2.90
N PHE A 113 -16.79 31.07 2.28
CA PHE A 113 -17.04 29.78 1.61
C PHE A 113 -16.23 29.66 0.32
N ASN A 114 -16.14 30.75 -0.46
CA ASN A 114 -15.48 30.79 -1.77
C ASN A 114 -13.95 30.63 -1.69
N ASN A 115 -13.34 30.81 -0.51
CA ASN A 115 -11.89 30.62 -0.30
C ASN A 115 -11.52 29.14 -0.08
N ARG A 116 -12.47 28.21 -0.21
CA ARG A 116 -12.26 26.78 0.00
C ARG A 116 -12.29 26.04 -1.32
N THR A 117 -11.42 26.44 -2.25
CA THR A 117 -11.20 25.70 -3.48
C THR A 117 -10.27 24.52 -3.22
N ARG A 118 -10.48 23.43 -3.95
CA ARG A 118 -9.57 22.28 -4.01
C ARG A 118 -9.17 22.13 -5.47
N ALA A 119 -7.92 21.75 -5.70
CA ALA A 119 -7.49 21.38 -7.04
C ALA A 119 -8.26 20.15 -7.51
N ASP A 120 -8.36 20.01 -8.83
CA ASP A 120 -8.85 18.78 -9.43
C ASP A 120 -7.98 17.58 -9.02
N GLY A 121 -8.60 16.42 -8.79
CA GLY A 121 -7.94 15.23 -8.27
C GLY A 121 -7.46 15.30 -6.81
N TRP A 122 -7.89 16.32 -6.04
CA TRP A 122 -7.51 16.43 -4.63
C TRP A 122 -8.08 15.29 -3.80
N LEU A 123 -7.21 14.56 -3.13
CA LEU A 123 -7.58 13.57 -2.11
C LEU A 123 -7.39 14.13 -0.71
N ALA A 124 -8.29 13.75 0.21
CA ALA A 124 -8.10 14.05 1.61
C ALA A 124 -6.77 13.42 2.11
N PRO A 125 -6.01 14.09 2.99
CA PRO A 125 -4.69 13.59 3.41
C PRO A 125 -4.70 12.16 3.97
N SER A 126 -5.80 11.75 4.62
CA SER A 126 -6.00 10.38 5.11
C SER A 126 -6.15 9.35 3.99
N LEU A 127 -6.83 9.70 2.89
CA LEU A 127 -7.00 8.85 1.71
C LEU A 127 -5.71 8.82 0.89
N GLN A 128 -5.08 9.98 0.69
CA GLN A 128 -3.81 10.09 -0.01
C GLN A 128 -2.72 9.25 0.67
N HIS A 129 -2.64 9.28 2.01
CA HIS A 129 -1.75 8.40 2.77
C HIS A 129 -1.96 6.92 2.41
N ARG A 130 -3.21 6.45 2.35
CA ARG A 130 -3.52 5.05 2.03
C ARG A 130 -2.99 4.67 0.65
N VAL A 131 -3.30 5.48 -0.36
CA VAL A 131 -2.85 5.27 -1.75
C VAL A 131 -1.32 5.25 -1.85
N LEU A 132 -0.64 6.25 -1.29
CA LEU A 132 0.81 6.38 -1.38
C LEU A 132 1.54 5.25 -0.63
N THR A 133 1.00 4.82 0.50
CA THR A 133 1.64 3.74 1.28
C THR A 133 1.51 2.41 0.54
N ILE A 134 0.34 2.11 -0.03
CA ILE A 134 0.14 0.92 -0.87
C ILE A 134 1.08 0.96 -2.08
N LYS A 135 1.13 2.09 -2.81
CA LYS A 135 2.03 2.26 -3.95
C LYS A 135 3.49 2.00 -3.59
N THR A 136 3.95 2.54 -2.45
CA THR A 136 5.31 2.32 -1.94
C THR A 136 5.60 0.84 -1.70
N TRP A 137 4.62 0.09 -1.18
CA TRP A 137 4.74 -1.36 -0.97
C TRP A 137 4.74 -2.15 -2.27
N VAL A 138 3.87 -1.81 -3.22
CA VAL A 138 3.84 -2.41 -4.55
C VAL A 138 5.19 -2.24 -5.23
N GLU A 139 5.71 -1.01 -5.31
CA GLU A 139 7.02 -0.71 -5.92
C GLU A 139 8.16 -1.44 -5.21
N ARG A 140 8.10 -1.53 -3.88
CA ARG A 140 9.09 -2.27 -3.10
C ARG A 140 9.09 -3.76 -3.44
N LEU A 141 7.91 -4.39 -3.51
CA LEU A 141 7.80 -5.82 -3.80
C LEU A 141 8.21 -6.14 -5.24
N ARG A 142 7.88 -5.27 -6.20
CA ARG A 142 8.30 -5.42 -7.61
C ARG A 142 9.82 -5.42 -7.80
N ARG A 143 10.58 -4.81 -6.89
CA ARG A 143 12.05 -4.84 -6.93
C ARG A 143 12.66 -6.17 -6.48
N PHE A 144 11.91 -7.00 -5.75
CA PHE A 144 12.44 -8.22 -5.11
C PHE A 144 11.70 -9.49 -5.53
N CYS A 145 10.62 -9.35 -6.30
CA CYS A 145 9.83 -10.46 -6.81
C CYS A 145 9.36 -10.09 -8.23
N PRO A 146 9.46 -10.99 -9.20
CA PRO A 146 9.05 -10.71 -10.57
C PRO A 146 7.52 -10.79 -10.71
N ILE A 147 6.86 -9.71 -10.31
CA ILE A 147 5.40 -9.60 -10.32
C ILE A 147 4.94 -9.29 -11.75
N SER A 148 4.13 -10.18 -12.34
CA SER A 148 3.55 -10.03 -13.68
C SER A 148 2.21 -9.29 -13.65
N ALA A 149 1.39 -9.53 -12.63
CA ALA A 149 0.04 -8.98 -12.53
C ALA A 149 -0.29 -8.48 -11.12
N ILE A 150 -1.18 -7.49 -11.04
CA ILE A 150 -1.74 -6.97 -9.79
C ILE A 150 -3.26 -7.16 -9.85
N SER A 151 -3.83 -7.70 -8.78
CA SER A 151 -5.27 -7.83 -8.59
C SER A 151 -5.68 -7.12 -7.32
N MET A 152 -6.70 -6.28 -7.39
CA MET A 152 -7.18 -5.50 -6.27
C MET A 152 -8.71 -5.56 -6.25
N GLU A 153 -9.28 -5.86 -5.10
CA GLU A 153 -10.72 -5.78 -4.91
C GLU A 153 -11.11 -4.31 -4.66
N LEU A 154 -11.80 -3.73 -5.63
CA LEU A 154 -12.35 -2.38 -5.51
C LEU A 154 -13.76 -2.48 -4.96
N VAL A 155 -13.87 -2.36 -3.65
CA VAL A 155 -15.18 -2.24 -2.99
C VAL A 155 -15.73 -0.84 -3.26
N ARG A 156 -16.51 -0.70 -4.33
CA ARG A 156 -17.31 0.51 -4.61
C ARG A 156 -18.64 0.40 -3.86
N PHE A 157 -18.69 0.88 -2.63
CA PHE A 157 -19.97 1.15 -1.96
C PHE A 157 -20.36 2.60 -2.23
N ASP A 158 -21.41 2.79 -3.01
CA ASP A 158 -22.09 4.08 -3.10
C ASP A 158 -23.19 4.11 -2.02
N THR A 159 -22.88 4.76 -0.89
CA THR A 159 -23.82 4.91 0.23
C THR A 159 -25.05 5.74 -0.13
N GLN A 160 -24.97 6.56 -1.18
CA GLN A 160 -26.07 7.38 -1.65
C GLN A 160 -27.06 6.56 -2.47
N LEU A 161 -26.56 5.69 -3.36
CA LEU A 161 -27.37 4.71 -4.10
C LEU A 161 -28.05 3.68 -3.18
N MET A 162 -27.42 3.33 -2.05
CA MET A 162 -28.04 2.44 -1.05
C MET A 162 -29.21 3.08 -0.28
N GLN A 163 -29.24 4.40 -0.16
CA GLN A 163 -30.33 5.12 0.52
C GLN A 163 -31.43 5.54 -0.46
N ASN A 164 -31.07 5.89 -1.69
CA ASN A 164 -32.01 6.24 -2.77
C ASN A 164 -31.58 5.54 -4.07
N PRO A 165 -32.24 4.44 -4.46
CA PRO A 165 -31.92 3.69 -5.67
C PRO A 165 -32.06 4.51 -6.96
N ASP A 166 -32.93 5.52 -6.97
CA ASP A 166 -33.26 6.33 -8.15
C ASP A 166 -32.32 7.53 -8.36
N THR A 167 -31.32 7.73 -7.49
CA THR A 167 -30.36 8.83 -7.67
C THR A 167 -29.33 8.48 -8.76
N SER A 168 -29.49 9.05 -9.95
CA SER A 168 -28.47 9.05 -11.00
C SER A 168 -27.33 10.03 -10.65
N GLY A 169 -26.31 9.55 -9.95
CA GLY A 169 -25.12 10.35 -9.66
C GLY A 169 -24.25 10.55 -10.90
N PHE A 170 -24.00 11.79 -11.30
CA PHE A 170 -22.86 12.13 -12.17
C PHE A 170 -21.57 11.94 -11.36
N CYS A 171 -20.75 10.97 -11.74
CA CYS A 171 -19.45 10.72 -11.14
C CYS A 171 -18.37 11.51 -11.89
N ILE A 172 -17.61 12.34 -11.16
CA ILE A 172 -16.26 12.81 -11.54
C ILE A 172 -15.27 12.02 -10.70
#